data_AF-A0A084U538-F1
#
_entry.id   AF-A0A084U538-F1
#
_cell.length_a   1.000
_cell.length_b   1.000
_cell.length_c   1.000
_cell.angle_alpha   90.00
_cell.angle_beta   90.00
_cell.angle_gamma   90.00
#
_symmetry.space_group_name_H-M   'P 1'
#
loop_
_entity.id
_entity.type
_entity.pdbx_description
1 polymer ?
#
loop_
_entity_poly.entity_id
_entity_poly.type
_entity_poly.pdbx_seq_one_letter_code
_entity_poly.pdbx_strand_id
1 'polypeptide(L)'
;MTIPPDWMPDVPMERIICHWTGGTHHACEADCRCYHILIEGDGKLVRGKAPIERNSGKAKKGYAAHTRSCNSGSIGVALCGMKGARQQPFRSGRYPLKPAQWTKLVQVCAELSKRYRIAVSPQTLLTHAEVQDNLGIAQKAKWDISRLPFDKSVKGAGACGDRLRGEVQALLDRGGVLVDPVSRDSSIALYARKLGEAIGKALAAGLKTALREIMKRIS
;
A
#
# COMPACT_ATOMS: atom_id res chain seq x y z
N MET A 1 9.64 7.01 -8.13
CA MET A 1 8.41 6.23 -8.36
C MET A 1 8.77 5.04 -9.23
N THR A 2 8.29 3.88 -8.84
CA THR A 2 8.60 2.58 -9.41
C THR A 2 7.49 2.14 -10.35
N ILE A 3 6.23 2.42 -10.00
CA ILE A 3 5.06 2.13 -10.82
C ILE A 3 4.87 3.28 -11.82
N PRO A 4 4.78 3.02 -13.13
CA PRO A 4 4.42 4.04 -14.11
C PRO A 4 3.08 4.71 -13.75
N PRO A 5 2.97 6.06 -13.77
CA PRO A 5 1.76 6.76 -13.34
C PRO A 5 0.49 6.37 -14.10
N ASP A 6 0.60 6.04 -15.38
CA ASP A 6 -0.51 5.61 -16.24
C ASP A 6 -1.07 4.21 -15.87
N TRP A 7 -0.42 3.50 -14.94
CA TRP A 7 -0.91 2.25 -14.36
C TRP A 7 -1.78 2.49 -13.12
N MET A 8 -1.80 3.73 -12.60
CA MET A 8 -2.49 4.11 -11.36
C MET A 8 -3.60 5.14 -11.62
N PRO A 9 -4.75 4.71 -12.18
CA PRO A 9 -5.89 5.58 -12.48
C PRO A 9 -6.48 6.24 -11.22
N ASP A 10 -7.14 7.40 -11.39
CA ASP A 10 -7.86 8.13 -10.34
C ASP A 10 -9.21 7.49 -10.02
N VAL A 11 -9.17 6.41 -9.23
CA VAL A 11 -10.35 5.67 -8.77
C VAL A 11 -10.18 5.26 -7.30
N PRO A 12 -11.27 5.05 -6.54
CA PRO A 12 -11.16 4.55 -5.18
C PRO A 12 -10.72 3.09 -5.19
N MET A 13 -9.76 2.74 -4.32
CA MET A 13 -9.34 1.37 -4.02
C MET A 13 -9.27 1.21 -2.51
N GLU A 14 -9.63 0.04 -2.03
CA GLU A 14 -9.75 -0.24 -0.59
C GLU A 14 -8.52 -1.00 -0.08
N ARG A 15 -7.96 -1.90 -0.91
CA ARG A 15 -7.02 -2.92 -0.44
C ARG A 15 -5.98 -3.31 -1.48
N ILE A 16 -4.84 -3.83 -1.02
CA ILE A 16 -3.78 -4.45 -1.82
C ILE A 16 -3.63 -5.89 -1.34
N ILE A 17 -3.72 -6.86 -2.26
CA ILE A 17 -3.54 -8.28 -1.97
C ILE A 17 -2.30 -8.78 -2.70
N CYS A 18 -1.32 -9.24 -1.92
CA CYS A 18 -0.04 -9.72 -2.43
C CYS A 18 -0.08 -11.24 -2.68
N HIS A 19 0.45 -11.64 -3.82
CA HIS A 19 0.45 -13.01 -4.31
C HIS A 19 1.85 -13.43 -4.76
N TRP A 20 1.98 -14.72 -5.01
CA TRP A 20 2.95 -15.28 -5.96
C TRP A 20 2.19 -15.85 -7.18
N THR A 21 2.86 -16.10 -8.30
CA THR A 21 2.15 -16.67 -9.48
C THR A 21 2.00 -18.19 -9.42
N GLY A 22 2.85 -18.89 -8.66
CA GLY A 22 3.04 -20.34 -8.83
C GLY A 22 3.70 -20.69 -10.18
N GLY A 23 4.27 -19.70 -10.86
CA GLY A 23 4.86 -19.77 -12.19
C GLY A 23 6.40 -19.69 -12.17
N THR A 24 6.97 -19.27 -13.30
CA THR A 24 8.42 -19.05 -13.43
C THR A 24 8.79 -17.66 -12.91
N HIS A 25 10.06 -17.27 -12.99
CA HIS A 25 10.49 -15.90 -12.68
C HIS A 25 10.04 -14.85 -13.69
N HIS A 26 9.37 -15.24 -14.79
CA HIS A 26 8.85 -14.32 -15.80
C HIS A 26 7.33 -14.38 -15.85
N ALA A 27 6.70 -13.23 -16.07
CA ALA A 27 5.27 -13.15 -16.25
C ALA A 27 4.88 -13.86 -17.55
N CYS A 28 3.86 -14.72 -17.48
CA CYS A 28 3.24 -15.27 -18.68
C CYS A 28 1.85 -14.68 -18.92
N GLU A 29 1.26 -14.98 -20.08
CA GLU A 29 -0.05 -14.47 -20.45
C GLU A 29 -1.16 -14.84 -19.45
N ALA A 30 -1.05 -16.01 -18.82
CA ALA A 30 -1.99 -16.44 -17.79
C ALA A 30 -1.85 -15.58 -16.51
N ASP A 31 -0.62 -15.28 -16.08
CA ASP A 31 -0.38 -14.43 -14.91
C ASP A 31 -0.90 -13.00 -15.16
N CYS A 32 -0.64 -12.44 -16.34
CA CYS A 32 -1.09 -11.11 -16.73
C CYS A 32 -2.63 -10.99 -16.81
N ARG A 33 -3.37 -12.10 -16.96
CA ARG A 33 -4.85 -12.08 -16.89
C ARG A 33 -5.37 -12.00 -15.45
N CYS A 34 -4.57 -12.36 -14.46
CA CYS A 34 -5.02 -12.52 -13.07
C CYS A 34 -4.69 -11.31 -12.20
N TYR A 35 -3.55 -10.64 -12.40
CA TYR A 35 -3.03 -9.61 -11.50
C TYR A 35 -2.90 -8.25 -12.21
N HIS A 36 -2.89 -7.15 -11.45
CA HIS A 36 -2.71 -5.80 -12.01
C HIS A 36 -1.23 -5.45 -12.22
N ILE A 37 -0.37 -5.88 -11.28
CA ILE A 37 1.07 -5.63 -11.32
C ILE A 37 1.79 -6.94 -11.00
N LEU A 38 2.73 -7.31 -11.85
CA LEU A 38 3.59 -8.47 -11.67
C LEU A 38 5.04 -8.04 -11.49
N ILE A 39 5.77 -8.76 -10.65
CA ILE A 39 7.16 -8.50 -10.32
C ILE A 39 7.99 -9.72 -10.71
N GLU A 40 8.74 -9.61 -11.80
CA GLU A 40 9.61 -10.67 -12.30
C GLU A 40 10.80 -10.91 -11.37
N GLY A 41 11.53 -12.01 -11.58
CA GLY A 41 12.61 -12.47 -10.70
C GLY A 41 13.75 -11.47 -10.51
N ASP A 42 13.94 -10.55 -11.44
CA ASP A 42 14.92 -9.46 -11.41
C ASP A 42 14.35 -8.16 -10.80
N GLY A 43 13.08 -8.14 -10.41
CA GLY A 43 12.37 -6.96 -9.91
C GLY A 43 11.77 -6.07 -11.00
N LYS A 44 11.80 -6.48 -12.27
CA LYS A 44 11.10 -5.77 -13.35
C LYS A 44 9.59 -5.84 -13.13
N LEU A 45 8.91 -4.72 -13.37
CA LEU A 45 7.46 -4.66 -13.34
C LEU A 45 6.86 -5.02 -14.71
N VAL A 46 5.80 -5.84 -14.69
CA VAL A 46 4.96 -6.14 -15.85
C VAL A 46 3.52 -5.76 -15.52
N ARG A 47 2.86 -5.04 -16.43
CA ARG A 47 1.45 -4.65 -16.28
C ARG A 47 0.55 -5.84 -16.57
N GLY A 48 -0.45 -6.03 -15.72
CA GLY A 48 -1.59 -6.89 -16.01
C GLY A 48 -2.40 -6.41 -17.20
N LYS A 49 -3.17 -7.32 -17.80
CA LYS A 49 -4.10 -7.00 -18.89
C LYS A 49 -5.31 -6.20 -18.40
N ALA A 50 -5.83 -6.55 -17.23
CA ALA A 50 -6.92 -5.82 -16.60
C ALA A 50 -6.36 -4.63 -15.82
N PRO A 51 -6.78 -3.39 -16.12
CA PRO A 51 -6.31 -2.21 -15.39
C PRO A 51 -7.05 -2.07 -14.05
N ILE A 52 -6.44 -1.37 -13.08
CA ILE A 52 -6.87 -1.31 -11.67
C ILE A 52 -8.34 -0.86 -11.53
N GLU A 53 -8.81 0.06 -12.37
CA GLU A 53 -10.17 0.61 -12.33
C GLU A 53 -11.26 -0.44 -12.59
N ARG A 54 -10.93 -1.59 -13.18
CA ARG A 54 -11.88 -2.69 -13.35
C ARG A 54 -12.24 -3.37 -12.03
N ASN A 55 -11.37 -3.28 -11.03
CA ASN A 55 -11.61 -3.79 -9.68
C ASN A 55 -12.15 -2.71 -8.72
N SER A 56 -12.12 -1.42 -9.09
CA SER A 56 -12.65 -0.33 -8.25
C SER A 56 -14.15 -0.43 -8.03
N GLY A 57 -14.59 -0.31 -6.77
CA GLY A 57 -15.96 -0.52 -6.33
C GLY A 57 -16.41 -1.96 -6.64
N LYS A 58 -17.62 -2.12 -7.21
CA LYS A 58 -18.06 -3.41 -7.74
C LYS A 58 -17.22 -3.79 -8.96
N ALA A 59 -16.59 -4.97 -8.90
CA ALA A 59 -15.80 -5.51 -10.01
C ALA A 59 -16.60 -5.56 -11.32
N LYS A 60 -15.97 -5.08 -12.40
CA LYS A 60 -16.59 -4.88 -13.73
C LYS A 60 -16.25 -6.05 -14.66
N LYS A 61 -16.96 -6.22 -15.78
CA LYS A 61 -16.57 -7.23 -16.80
C LYS A 61 -15.10 -7.02 -17.22
N GLY A 62 -14.32 -8.11 -17.23
CA GLY A 62 -12.88 -8.08 -17.56
C GLY A 62 -11.96 -7.63 -16.43
N TYR A 63 -12.42 -7.66 -15.17
CA TYR A 63 -11.61 -7.38 -13.99
C TYR A 63 -10.52 -8.44 -13.73
N ALA A 64 -9.52 -8.10 -12.93
CA ALA A 64 -8.47 -9.01 -12.49
C ALA A 64 -9.00 -9.92 -11.38
N ALA A 65 -9.16 -11.21 -11.67
CA ALA A 65 -9.73 -12.20 -10.74
C ALA A 65 -8.65 -12.92 -9.92
N HIS A 66 -7.98 -12.20 -9.02
CA HIS A 66 -6.85 -12.72 -8.24
C HIS A 66 -7.22 -13.34 -6.88
N THR A 67 -8.34 -12.93 -6.28
CA THR A 67 -8.74 -13.40 -4.93
C THR A 67 -10.21 -13.77 -4.89
N ARG A 68 -10.53 -15.02 -4.58
CA ARG A 68 -11.90 -15.52 -4.57
C ARG A 68 -12.76 -14.66 -3.64
N SER A 69 -13.86 -14.13 -4.18
CA SER A 69 -14.84 -13.29 -3.45
C SER A 69 -14.24 -12.05 -2.76
N CYS A 70 -13.07 -11.57 -3.18
CA CYS A 70 -12.40 -10.40 -2.58
C CYS A 70 -11.71 -9.52 -3.65
N ASN A 71 -12.22 -9.52 -4.89
CA ASN A 71 -11.63 -8.74 -5.99
C ASN A 71 -12.12 -7.28 -6.05
N SER A 72 -13.39 -7.05 -5.68
CA SER A 72 -13.95 -5.69 -5.61
C SER A 72 -13.17 -4.87 -4.58
N GLY A 73 -12.76 -3.66 -4.95
CA GLY A 73 -11.93 -2.78 -4.13
C GLY A 73 -10.47 -3.21 -3.96
N SER A 74 -10.02 -4.34 -4.54
CA SER A 74 -8.70 -4.91 -4.30
C SER A 74 -7.75 -4.79 -5.49
N ILE A 75 -6.50 -4.42 -5.22
CA ILE A 75 -5.39 -4.43 -6.16
C ILE A 75 -4.56 -5.71 -5.95
N GLY A 76 -4.58 -6.63 -6.92
CA GLY A 76 -3.67 -7.78 -6.94
C GLY A 76 -2.26 -7.43 -7.44
N VAL A 77 -1.25 -7.66 -6.59
CA VAL A 77 0.18 -7.54 -6.92
C VAL A 77 0.83 -8.92 -6.75
N ALA A 78 1.54 -9.42 -7.76
CA ALA A 78 2.09 -10.78 -7.74
C ALA A 78 3.60 -10.84 -7.96
N LEU A 79 4.28 -11.67 -7.17
CA LEU A 79 5.66 -12.08 -7.41
C LEU A 79 5.71 -13.27 -8.38
N CYS A 80 6.37 -13.13 -9.52
CA CYS A 80 6.54 -14.23 -10.45
C CYS A 80 7.46 -15.30 -9.86
N GLY A 81 6.93 -16.50 -9.62
CA GLY A 81 7.76 -17.61 -9.17
C GLY A 81 6.98 -18.73 -8.52
N MET A 82 7.77 -19.68 -8.03
CA MET A 82 7.42 -20.81 -7.17
C MET A 82 6.64 -21.93 -7.84
N LYS A 83 6.88 -22.14 -9.14
CA LYS A 83 6.44 -23.34 -9.86
C LYS A 83 6.86 -24.61 -9.14
N GLY A 84 5.84 -25.39 -8.76
CA GLY A 84 5.99 -26.68 -8.08
C GLY A 84 6.30 -26.58 -6.59
N ALA A 85 6.11 -25.42 -5.97
CA ALA A 85 6.29 -25.27 -4.54
C ALA A 85 5.23 -26.05 -3.73
N ARG A 86 5.65 -26.53 -2.56
CA ARG A 86 4.85 -27.30 -1.61
C ARG A 86 4.91 -26.65 -0.25
N GLN A 87 3.77 -26.54 0.44
CA GLN A 87 3.70 -25.88 1.73
C GLN A 87 4.33 -26.71 2.86
N GLN A 88 4.03 -28.01 2.90
CA GLN A 88 4.45 -28.92 3.97
C GLN A 88 4.80 -30.33 3.41
N PRO A 89 6.02 -30.85 3.65
CA PRO A 89 7.18 -30.09 4.09
C PRO A 89 7.51 -29.00 3.07
N PHE A 90 7.96 -27.84 3.55
CA PHE A 90 8.17 -26.70 2.67
C PHE A 90 9.24 -26.98 1.62
N ARG A 91 8.87 -26.79 0.36
CA ARG A 91 9.77 -26.78 -0.80
C ARG A 91 9.40 -25.60 -1.67
N SER A 92 10.38 -24.76 -2.02
CA SER A 92 10.18 -23.56 -2.83
C SER A 92 9.97 -23.83 -4.32
N GLY A 93 10.02 -25.09 -4.76
CA GLY A 93 9.94 -25.44 -6.17
C GLY A 93 11.15 -24.97 -6.98
N ARG A 94 10.99 -24.91 -8.30
CA ARG A 94 12.09 -24.62 -9.25
C ARG A 94 12.42 -23.14 -9.40
N TYR A 95 11.52 -22.26 -8.99
CA TYR A 95 11.65 -20.81 -9.19
C TYR A 95 11.41 -20.07 -7.86
N PRO A 96 12.24 -20.31 -6.82
CA PRO A 96 12.05 -19.69 -5.52
C PRO A 96 11.97 -18.15 -5.64
N LEU A 97 11.08 -17.52 -4.86
CA LEU A 97 11.06 -16.06 -4.73
C LEU A 97 12.43 -15.55 -4.30
N LYS A 98 12.86 -14.41 -4.85
CA LYS A 98 14.16 -13.79 -4.57
C LYS A 98 14.02 -12.57 -3.64
N PRO A 99 15.05 -12.22 -2.85
CA PRO A 99 15.04 -10.99 -2.05
C PRO A 99 14.71 -9.74 -2.85
N ALA A 100 15.27 -9.62 -4.07
CA ALA A 100 15.04 -8.46 -4.94
C ALA A 100 13.55 -8.27 -5.29
N GLN A 101 12.81 -9.37 -5.50
CA GLN A 101 11.37 -9.34 -5.73
C GLN A 101 10.62 -8.80 -4.51
N TRP A 102 11.01 -9.24 -3.31
CA TRP A 102 10.40 -8.78 -2.07
C TRP A 102 10.66 -7.30 -1.82
N THR A 103 11.89 -6.84 -1.99
CA THR A 103 12.22 -5.41 -1.90
C THR A 103 11.39 -4.59 -2.88
N LYS A 104 11.22 -5.08 -4.11
CA LYS A 104 10.38 -4.42 -5.11
C LYS A 104 8.89 -4.43 -4.72
N LEU A 105 8.39 -5.53 -4.14
CA LEU A 105 7.02 -5.63 -3.63
C LEU A 105 6.74 -4.58 -2.57
N VAL A 106 7.65 -4.39 -1.62
CA VAL A 106 7.54 -3.35 -0.57
C VAL A 106 7.44 -1.96 -1.18
N GLN A 107 8.28 -1.64 -2.18
CA GLN A 107 8.23 -0.36 -2.90
C GLN A 107 6.89 -0.15 -3.61
N VAL A 108 6.42 -1.17 -4.34
CA VAL A 108 5.13 -1.14 -5.05
C VAL A 108 3.96 -0.93 -4.07
N CYS A 109 3.94 -1.68 -2.96
CA CYS A 109 2.88 -1.56 -1.97
C CYS A 109 2.87 -0.18 -1.30
N ALA A 110 4.04 0.38 -0.96
CA ALA A 110 4.13 1.72 -0.41
C ALA A 110 3.61 2.79 -1.39
N GLU A 111 3.97 2.69 -2.67
CA GLU A 111 3.47 3.62 -3.70
C GLU A 111 1.95 3.52 -3.88
N LEU A 112 1.40 2.31 -3.95
CA LEU A 112 -0.05 2.09 -4.03
C LEU A 112 -0.77 2.58 -2.76
N SER A 113 -0.26 2.27 -1.57
CA SER A 113 -0.81 2.73 -0.30
C SER A 113 -0.87 4.25 -0.24
N LYS A 114 0.20 4.93 -0.63
CA LYS A 114 0.24 6.40 -0.70
C LYS A 114 -0.74 6.95 -1.75
N ARG A 115 -0.74 6.37 -2.96
CA ARG A 115 -1.54 6.82 -4.10
C ARG A 115 -3.04 6.73 -3.84
N TYR A 116 -3.48 5.62 -3.28
CA TYR A 116 -4.89 5.31 -3.06
C TYR A 116 -5.35 5.56 -1.62
N ARG A 117 -4.47 6.05 -0.74
CA ARG A 117 -4.70 6.23 0.70
C ARG A 117 -5.16 4.94 1.39
N ILE A 118 -4.58 3.81 0.97
CA ILE A 118 -4.84 2.49 1.57
C ILE A 118 -3.97 2.37 2.82
N ALA A 119 -4.62 2.25 3.98
CA ALA A 119 -3.94 2.07 5.26
C ALA A 119 -3.05 0.81 5.24
N VAL A 120 -1.96 0.84 6.01
CA VAL A 120 -1.13 -0.35 6.22
C VAL A 120 -1.70 -1.12 7.41
N SER A 121 -2.55 -2.11 7.13
CA SER A 121 -3.20 -2.92 8.17
C SER A 121 -3.44 -4.36 7.70
N PRO A 122 -3.65 -5.32 8.61
CA PRO A 122 -4.01 -6.70 8.24
C PRO A 122 -5.25 -6.82 7.34
N GLN A 123 -6.14 -5.81 7.33
CA GLN A 123 -7.36 -5.78 6.55
C GLN A 123 -7.25 -5.03 5.22
N THR A 124 -6.13 -4.38 4.92
CA THR A 124 -6.00 -3.49 3.75
C THR A 124 -4.69 -3.68 2.97
N LEU A 125 -3.62 -4.16 3.63
CA LEU A 125 -2.40 -4.62 2.99
C LEU A 125 -2.01 -5.97 3.57
N LEU A 126 -2.22 -7.01 2.77
CA LEU A 126 -2.13 -8.39 3.22
C LEU A 126 -1.73 -9.30 2.06
N THR A 127 -1.28 -10.49 2.41
CA THR A 127 -1.05 -11.58 1.46
C THR A 127 -2.33 -12.39 1.24
N HIS A 128 -2.44 -13.14 0.14
CA HIS A 128 -3.59 -14.03 -0.10
C HIS A 128 -3.80 -15.05 1.04
N ALA A 129 -2.71 -15.53 1.65
CA ALA A 129 -2.72 -16.46 2.77
C ALA A 129 -3.47 -15.91 4.00
N GLU A 130 -3.51 -14.59 4.16
CA GLU A 130 -4.15 -13.91 5.28
C GLU A 130 -5.62 -13.60 5.04
N VAL A 131 -6.12 -13.69 3.79
CA VAL A 131 -7.47 -13.22 3.44
C VAL A 131 -8.56 -13.96 4.23
N GLN A 132 -8.42 -15.27 4.45
CA GLN A 132 -9.43 -16.02 5.18
C GLN A 132 -9.43 -15.64 6.67
N ASP A 133 -8.26 -15.55 7.29
CA ASP A 133 -8.13 -15.32 8.72
C ASP A 133 -8.42 -13.85 9.08
N ASN A 134 -7.95 -12.90 8.27
CA ASN A 134 -8.11 -11.47 8.56
C ASN A 134 -9.46 -10.89 8.13
N LEU A 135 -10.13 -11.49 7.13
CA LEU A 135 -11.38 -10.96 6.55
C LEU A 135 -12.57 -11.91 6.63
N GLY A 136 -12.38 -13.15 7.07
CA GLY A 136 -13.45 -14.16 7.13
C GLY A 136 -13.91 -14.67 5.75
N ILE A 137 -13.15 -14.42 4.67
CA ILE A 137 -13.54 -14.80 3.30
C ILE A 137 -12.85 -16.10 2.91
N ALA A 138 -13.59 -17.20 2.80
CA ALA A 138 -13.05 -18.53 2.52
C ALA A 138 -12.21 -18.62 1.21
N GLN A 139 -10.94 -19.05 1.32
CA GLN A 139 -9.98 -19.05 0.21
C GLN A 139 -9.56 -20.44 -0.33
N LYS A 140 -10.15 -21.56 0.11
CA LYS A 140 -9.79 -22.92 -0.36
C LYS A 140 -8.30 -23.26 -0.16
N ALA A 141 -7.78 -23.07 1.05
CA ALA A 141 -6.41 -23.41 1.43
C ALA A 141 -5.30 -22.72 0.58
N LYS A 142 -5.58 -21.50 0.10
CA LYS A 142 -4.54 -20.62 -0.46
C LYS A 142 -3.58 -20.21 0.63
N TRP A 143 -2.28 -20.39 0.39
CA TRP A 143 -1.24 -20.20 1.38
C TRP A 143 -0.19 -19.17 0.96
N ASP A 144 -0.44 -18.40 -0.10
CA ASP A 144 0.52 -17.43 -0.59
C ASP A 144 0.30 -16.02 -0.05
N ILE A 145 1.23 -15.41 0.66
CA ILE A 145 2.62 -15.80 0.89
C ILE A 145 2.74 -16.13 2.37
N SER A 146 2.76 -17.42 2.72
CA SER A 146 3.01 -17.88 4.11
C SER A 146 4.43 -18.40 4.32
N ARG A 147 5.29 -18.34 3.30
CA ARG A 147 6.70 -18.75 3.37
C ARG A 147 7.57 -17.87 2.47
N LEU A 148 8.75 -17.50 2.96
CA LEU A 148 9.77 -16.79 2.18
C LEU A 148 10.96 -17.74 1.90
N PRO A 149 11.23 -18.14 0.64
CA PRO A 149 12.36 -19.01 0.32
C PRO A 149 13.72 -18.45 0.73
N PHE A 150 13.88 -17.14 0.61
CA PHE A 150 15.11 -16.42 0.91
C PHE A 150 15.29 -16.11 2.39
N ASP A 151 14.23 -16.19 3.19
CA ASP A 151 14.31 -16.04 4.64
C ASP A 151 13.42 -17.08 5.31
N LYS A 152 14.05 -18.22 5.65
CA LYS A 152 13.36 -19.35 6.26
C LYS A 152 12.95 -19.09 7.71
N SER A 153 13.38 -17.98 8.34
CA SER A 153 12.96 -17.62 9.70
C SER A 153 11.50 -17.15 9.73
N VAL A 154 11.02 -16.54 8.63
CA VAL A 154 9.64 -16.07 8.49
C VAL A 154 8.74 -17.20 7.99
N LYS A 155 7.80 -17.63 8.85
CA LYS A 155 6.90 -18.75 8.58
C LYS A 155 5.49 -18.44 9.04
N GLY A 156 4.51 -18.75 8.20
CA GLY A 156 3.09 -18.53 8.47
C GLY A 156 2.56 -17.26 7.80
N ALA A 157 1.25 -17.24 7.57
CA ALA A 157 0.56 -16.13 6.90
C ALA A 157 0.75 -14.80 7.67
N GLY A 158 0.48 -14.81 8.98
CA GLY A 158 0.64 -13.64 9.85
C GLY A 158 2.07 -13.08 9.83
N ALA A 159 3.08 -13.92 10.06
CA ALA A 159 4.48 -13.48 10.09
C ALA A 159 4.95 -12.87 8.75
N CYS A 160 4.56 -13.45 7.61
CA CYS A 160 4.85 -12.87 6.30
C CYS A 160 4.12 -11.53 6.09
N GLY A 161 2.86 -11.45 6.48
CA GLY A 161 2.07 -10.23 6.40
C GLY A 161 2.62 -9.11 7.28
N ASP A 162 2.99 -9.43 8.52
CA ASP A 162 3.56 -8.47 9.48
C ASP A 162 4.89 -7.93 8.97
N ARG A 163 5.73 -8.80 8.40
CA ARG A 163 6.96 -8.35 7.76
C ARG A 163 6.70 -7.42 6.59
N LEU A 164 5.77 -7.77 5.69
CA LEU A 164 5.41 -6.91 4.56
C LEU A 164 4.94 -5.53 5.04
N ARG A 165 4.00 -5.50 5.99
CA ARG A 165 3.44 -4.27 6.53
C ARG A 165 4.49 -3.44 7.26
N GLY A 166 5.33 -4.05 8.08
CA GLY A 166 6.41 -3.36 8.80
C GLY A 166 7.42 -2.72 7.84
N GLU A 167 7.84 -3.42 6.80
CA GLU A 167 8.76 -2.88 5.80
C GLU A 167 8.13 -1.76 4.94
N VAL A 168 6.84 -1.91 4.59
CA VAL A 168 6.08 -0.87 3.88
C VAL A 168 5.89 0.37 4.73
N GLN A 169 5.48 0.22 5.99
CA GLN A 169 5.32 1.34 6.91
C GLN A 169 6.65 2.08 7.12
N ALA A 170 7.73 1.34 7.38
CA ALA A 170 9.05 1.94 7.52
C ALA A 170 9.51 2.69 6.25
N LEU A 171 9.13 2.23 5.05
CA LEU A 171 9.40 2.94 3.81
C LEU A 171 8.58 4.23 3.68
N LEU A 172 7.30 4.21 4.07
CA LEU A 172 6.44 5.39 4.11
C LEU A 172 6.95 6.44 5.10
N ASP A 173 7.39 6.01 6.28
CA ASP A 173 7.92 6.88 7.34
C ASP A 173 9.23 7.55 6.91
N ARG A 174 10.15 6.79 6.27
CA ARG A 174 11.42 7.34 5.73
C ARG A 174 11.21 8.32 4.58
N GLY A 175 10.16 8.13 3.78
CA GLY A 175 9.73 9.08 2.76
C GLY A 175 8.91 10.25 3.31
N GLY A 176 8.67 10.27 4.62
CA GLY A 176 7.79 11.19 5.34
C GLY A 176 8.52 12.02 6.40
N VAL A 177 9.65 12.63 6.06
CA VAL A 177 10.19 13.73 6.88
C VAL A 177 9.20 14.90 6.85
N LEU A 178 8.41 14.97 7.93
CA LEU A 178 7.57 16.05 8.48
C LEU A 178 6.49 16.67 7.58
N VAL A 179 5.31 16.07 7.60
CA VAL A 179 4.07 16.83 7.85
C VAL A 179 3.38 16.17 9.02
N ASP A 180 3.13 16.93 10.08
CA ASP A 180 2.39 16.46 11.25
C ASP A 180 1.07 15.79 10.81
N PRO A 181 0.67 14.68 11.45
CA PRO A 181 -0.61 14.05 11.15
C PRO A 181 -1.72 15.06 11.48
N VAL A 182 -2.47 15.49 10.46
CA VAL A 182 -3.80 16.05 10.68
C VAL A 182 -4.66 14.89 11.17
N SER A 183 -4.62 14.67 12.49
CA SER A 183 -5.50 13.73 13.16
C SER A 183 -6.95 14.13 12.87
N ARG A 184 -7.81 13.12 12.75
CA ARG A 184 -9.23 13.30 12.48
C ARG A 184 -10.02 13.70 13.73
N ASP A 185 -9.40 14.49 14.61
CA ASP A 185 -10.04 15.15 15.73
C ASP A 185 -9.74 16.64 15.75
N SER A 186 -10.82 17.40 15.97
CA SER A 186 -10.90 18.82 16.36
C SER A 186 -10.75 19.90 15.27
N SER A 187 -11.79 19.99 14.43
CA SER A 187 -12.19 21.25 13.78
C SER A 187 -12.23 22.44 14.77
N ILE A 188 -12.51 22.19 16.06
CA ILE A 188 -12.49 23.17 17.15
C ILE A 188 -11.08 23.62 17.52
N ALA A 189 -10.08 22.72 17.62
CA ALA A 189 -8.71 23.12 17.98
C ALA A 189 -8.04 23.91 16.85
N LEU A 190 -8.31 23.54 15.59
CA LEU A 190 -7.88 24.32 14.43
C LEU A 190 -8.54 25.71 14.41
N TYR A 191 -9.83 25.82 14.74
CA TYR A 191 -10.52 27.12 14.86
C TYR A 191 -9.97 27.94 16.02
N ALA A 192 -9.73 27.35 17.18
CA ALA A 192 -9.17 28.03 18.35
C ALA A 192 -7.77 28.57 18.08
N ARG A 193 -6.93 27.79 17.39
CA ARG A 193 -5.58 28.23 16.97
C ARG A 193 -5.66 29.36 15.95
N LYS A 194 -6.50 29.24 14.92
CA LYS A 194 -6.72 30.30 13.92
C LYS A 194 -7.26 31.59 14.55
N LEU A 195 -8.17 31.47 15.52
CA LEU A 195 -8.72 32.61 16.25
C LEU A 195 -7.66 33.26 17.13
N GLY A 196 -6.86 32.49 17.86
CA GLY A 196 -5.75 33.00 18.67
C GLY A 196 -4.70 33.73 17.83
N GLU A 197 -4.32 33.18 16.67
CA GLU A 197 -3.40 33.84 15.73
C GLU A 197 -3.99 35.14 15.15
N ALA A 198 -5.29 35.17 14.86
CA ALA A 198 -5.96 36.37 14.36
C ALA A 198 -6.03 37.48 15.43
N ILE A 199 -6.38 37.13 16.68
CA ILE A 199 -6.40 38.07 17.81
C ILE A 199 -5.01 38.62 18.09
N GLY A 200 -3.98 37.75 18.12
CA GLY A 200 -2.59 38.17 18.32
C GLY A 200 -2.11 39.16 17.26
N LYS A 201 -2.44 38.91 15.98
CA LYS A 201 -2.12 39.85 14.88
C LYS A 201 -2.85 41.18 15.02
N ALA A 202 -4.13 41.17 15.41
CA ALA A 202 -4.92 42.38 15.61
C ALA A 202 -4.36 43.24 16.76
N LEU A 203 -4.02 42.63 17.90
CA LEU A 203 -3.40 43.32 19.04
C LEU A 203 -2.04 43.94 18.67
N ALA A 204 -1.19 43.18 17.98
CA ALA A 204 0.12 43.68 17.54
C ALA A 204 -0.01 44.85 16.55
N ALA A 205 -0.98 44.80 15.63
CA ALA A 205 -1.27 45.90 14.71
C ALA A 205 -1.80 47.15 15.44
N GLY A 206 -2.69 46.95 16.42
CA GLY A 206 -3.20 48.02 17.29
C GLY A 206 -2.09 48.71 18.08
N LEU A 207 -1.21 47.94 18.73
CA LEU A 207 -0.07 48.46 19.49
C LEU A 207 0.90 49.25 18.60
N LYS A 208 1.22 48.75 17.40
CA LYS A 208 2.05 49.47 16.44
C LYS A 208 1.43 50.79 15.99
N THR A 209 0.11 50.81 15.83
CA THR A 209 -0.63 52.01 15.42
C THR A 209 -0.63 53.05 16.55
N ALA A 210 -0.90 52.62 17.78
CA ALA A 210 -0.86 53.48 18.97
C ALA A 210 0.54 54.05 19.21
N LEU A 211 1.60 53.22 19.13
CA LEU A 211 2.99 53.69 19.25
C LEU A 211 3.34 54.71 18.17
N ARG A 212 2.91 54.49 16.93
CA ARG A 212 3.16 55.44 15.83
C ARG A 212 2.46 56.77 16.07
N GLU A 213 1.25 56.76 16.62
CA GLU A 213 0.48 57.97 16.93
C GLU A 213 1.02 58.71 18.16
N ILE A 214 1.52 57.98 19.17
CA ILE A 214 2.23 58.55 20.31
C ILE A 214 3.52 59.22 19.85
N MET A 215 4.33 58.56 19.01
CA MET A 215 5.57 59.15 18.49
C MET A 215 5.31 60.44 17.70
N LYS A 216 4.25 60.51 16.90
CA LYS A 216 3.85 61.74 16.18
C LYS A 216 3.49 62.92 17.09
N ARG A 217 3.09 62.66 18.34
CA ARG A 217 2.70 63.70 19.31
C ARG A 217 3.88 64.18 20.16
N ILE A 218 5.01 63.47 20.10
CA ILE A 218 6.22 63.76 20.89
C ILE A 218 7.34 64.30 19.97
N SER A 219 7.21 64.16 18.65
CA SER A 219 7.97 64.86 17.62
C SER A 219 7.32 66.19 17.25
#